data_AF-A0AAQ3NR60-F1
#
_entry.id   AF-A0AAQ3NR60-F1
#
_cell.length_a   1.000
_cell.length_b   1.000
_cell.length_c   1.000
_cell.angle_alpha   90.00
_cell.angle_beta   90.00
_cell.angle_gamma   90.00
#
_symmetry.space_group_name_H-M   'P 1'
#
loop_
_entity.id
_entity.type
_entity.pdbx_description
1 polymer ?
#
loop_
_entity_poly.entity_id
_entity_poly.type
_entity_poly.pdbx_seq_one_letter_code
_entity_poly.pdbx_strand_id
1 'polypeptide(L)'
;MSLSLTIKLHLASSSSSYLTLNTHHHHAKKVTTFETCCYNAKIRPKPIYSTNPLIIPACRVSRPRVQCGAMVKSSLIEPDGGALVDLVVPESVRGAKIIEAETLPKVQLTRIDLEWVHVVGEGWASPLRGFMREDEYLQSLHFNSLRVKDGSFVNMSLPIVLAIDDETKGRIGSSSHVALLGPDGDFVAILRRLVSLMAFFCFWLVFNFLLIVQLWCFE
;
A
#
# COMPACT_ATOMS: atom_id res chain seq x y z
N MET A 1 17.72 -1.98 -54.77
CA MET A 1 18.91 -2.14 -53.91
C MET A 1 18.40 -2.46 -52.52
N SER A 2 18.51 -3.73 -52.11
CA SER A 2 17.96 -4.25 -50.85
C SER A 2 18.95 -4.03 -49.70
N LEU A 3 18.47 -3.51 -48.57
CA LEU A 3 19.23 -3.39 -47.33
C LEU A 3 18.48 -4.14 -46.22
N SER A 4 19.03 -5.30 -45.85
CA SER A 4 18.60 -6.16 -44.75
C SER A 4 19.43 -5.84 -43.51
N LEU A 5 18.78 -5.64 -42.36
CA LEU A 5 19.43 -5.52 -41.05
C LEU A 5 19.05 -6.72 -40.19
N THR A 6 20.04 -7.58 -39.91
CA THR A 6 19.91 -8.82 -39.13
C THR A 6 20.36 -8.58 -37.69
N ILE A 7 19.49 -8.85 -36.72
CA ILE A 7 19.79 -8.74 -35.29
C ILE A 7 20.23 -10.13 -34.77
N LYS A 8 21.39 -10.18 -34.10
CA LYS A 8 22.00 -11.39 -33.53
C LYS A 8 21.52 -11.56 -32.08
N LEU A 9 20.75 -12.60 -31.81
CA LEU A 9 20.36 -13.03 -30.46
C LEU A 9 21.39 -14.02 -29.92
N HIS A 10 21.93 -13.79 -28.74
CA HIS A 10 22.73 -14.78 -28.00
C HIS A 10 21.89 -15.32 -26.84
N LEU A 11 21.38 -16.54 -27.00
CA LEU A 11 20.93 -17.40 -25.90
C LEU A 11 22.13 -18.21 -25.40
N ALA A 12 22.32 -18.27 -24.09
CA ALA A 12 23.15 -19.28 -23.45
C ALA A 12 22.32 -20.03 -22.41
N SER A 13 21.74 -21.14 -22.87
CA SER A 13 21.27 -22.24 -22.03
C SER A 13 22.43 -23.20 -21.74
N SER A 14 22.20 -24.15 -20.81
CA SER A 14 23.06 -25.31 -20.45
C SER A 14 24.23 -24.99 -19.51
N SER A 15 24.59 -25.79 -18.50
CA SER A 15 24.13 -27.12 -18.07
C SER A 15 24.79 -27.46 -16.72
N SER A 16 24.14 -28.38 -16.00
CA SER A 16 24.56 -29.05 -14.78
C SER A 16 25.87 -29.86 -14.90
N SER A 17 26.49 -30.11 -13.74
CA SER A 17 27.20 -31.33 -13.30
C SER A 17 28.73 -31.37 -13.23
N TYR A 18 29.22 -31.61 -12.01
CA TYR A 18 30.37 -32.45 -11.59
C TYR A 18 30.24 -32.63 -10.05
N LEU A 19 30.46 -33.75 -9.34
CA LEU A 19 30.86 -35.14 -9.61
C LEU A 19 30.44 -36.01 -8.38
N THR A 20 29.78 -37.14 -8.67
CA THR A 20 30.02 -38.54 -8.21
C THR A 20 30.11 -38.88 -6.69
N LEU A 21 29.14 -39.59 -6.08
CA LEU A 21 28.87 -41.06 -6.01
C LEU A 21 29.97 -41.94 -5.36
N ASN A 22 29.65 -42.58 -4.23
CA ASN A 22 29.42 -44.04 -4.11
C ASN A 22 29.16 -44.51 -2.64
N THR A 23 27.97 -45.02 -2.32
CA THR A 23 27.58 -46.45 -2.04
C THR A 23 28.02 -47.00 -0.66
N HIS A 24 27.28 -47.82 0.11
CA HIS A 24 26.31 -48.89 -0.18
C HIS A 24 25.48 -49.25 1.09
N HIS A 25 24.20 -49.60 0.87
CA HIS A 25 23.41 -50.72 1.42
C HIS A 25 23.31 -51.16 2.91
N HIS A 26 22.03 -51.33 3.29
CA HIS A 26 21.37 -52.44 4.02
C HIS A 26 21.20 -52.45 5.56
N HIS A 27 19.91 -52.66 5.89
CA HIS A 27 19.35 -53.48 6.98
C HIS A 27 19.03 -52.88 8.36
N ALA A 28 17.77 -53.13 8.74
CA ALA A 28 17.14 -52.93 10.04
C ALA A 28 17.89 -53.57 11.22
N LYS A 29 17.81 -52.94 12.41
CA LYS A 29 17.50 -53.60 13.71
C LYS A 29 17.49 -52.63 14.90
N LYS A 30 16.47 -52.83 15.74
CA LYS A 30 16.38 -52.76 17.21
C LYS A 30 17.31 -51.83 18.02
N VAL A 31 16.62 -50.97 18.80
CA VAL A 31 16.72 -50.71 20.26
C VAL A 31 17.83 -51.45 21.04
N THR A 32 18.26 -50.82 22.14
CA THR A 32 19.12 -51.26 23.28
C THR A 32 20.62 -51.03 23.02
N THR A 33 21.50 -50.48 23.89
CA THR A 33 21.57 -50.32 25.37
C THR A 33 22.74 -49.36 25.69
N PHE A 34 22.60 -48.52 26.74
CA PHE A 34 23.56 -48.12 27.81
C PHE A 34 25.05 -47.82 27.48
N GLU A 35 25.57 -46.62 27.81
CA GLU A 35 26.40 -46.25 29.01
C GLU A 35 27.82 -45.83 28.49
N THR A 36 28.65 -44.93 29.05
CA THR A 36 28.69 -44.08 30.24
C THR A 36 29.72 -42.95 30.02
N CYS A 37 29.43 -41.78 30.61
CA CYS A 37 30.27 -40.69 31.15
C CYS A 37 31.73 -40.49 30.69
N CYS A 38 32.07 -39.24 30.35
CA CYS A 38 33.32 -38.58 30.76
C CYS A 38 33.07 -37.10 31.10
N TYR A 39 33.87 -36.59 32.01
CA TYR A 39 33.71 -35.43 32.90
C TYR A 39 34.46 -34.16 32.43
N ASN A 40 34.07 -33.01 33.01
CA ASN A 40 34.73 -31.69 33.06
C ASN A 40 34.69 -30.80 31.80
N ALA A 41 34.51 -29.47 31.85
CA ALA A 41 34.56 -28.49 32.95
C ALA A 41 33.51 -27.37 32.76
N LYS A 42 33.04 -26.80 33.87
CA LYS A 42 32.09 -25.68 33.95
C LYS A 42 32.73 -24.36 33.51
N ILE A 43 32.22 -23.75 32.43
CA ILE A 43 32.16 -22.28 32.30
C ILE A 43 30.75 -21.94 31.83
N ARG A 44 29.91 -21.38 32.71
CA ARG A 44 28.62 -20.81 32.34
C ARG A 44 28.77 -19.28 32.40
N PRO A 45 28.64 -18.54 31.28
CA PRO A 45 28.53 -17.09 31.36
C PRO A 45 27.26 -16.75 32.13
N LYS A 46 27.36 -15.90 33.16
CA LYS A 46 26.17 -15.35 33.82
C LYS A 46 25.51 -14.36 32.85
N PRO A 47 24.19 -14.44 32.60
CA PRO A 47 23.49 -13.42 31.84
C PRO A 47 23.56 -12.08 32.62
N ILE A 48 23.76 -10.97 31.88
CA ILE A 48 23.90 -9.61 32.43
C ILE A 48 22.54 -9.05 32.89
N TYR A 49 21.44 -9.78 32.72
CA TYR A 49 20.12 -9.37 33.17
C TYR A 49 19.60 -10.25 34.32
N SER A 50 19.11 -9.59 35.37
CA SER A 50 18.37 -10.20 36.47
C SER A 50 17.02 -10.68 35.95
N THR A 51 16.82 -12.00 35.89
CA THR A 51 15.49 -12.56 35.71
C THR A 51 14.86 -12.67 37.09
N ASN A 52 13.95 -11.75 37.41
CA ASN A 52 13.08 -11.91 38.58
C ASN A 52 12.08 -13.03 38.25
N PRO A 53 12.13 -14.20 38.92
CA PRO A 53 11.16 -15.24 38.66
C PRO A 53 9.84 -14.79 39.28
N LEU A 54 8.86 -14.45 38.43
CA LEU A 54 7.50 -14.24 38.88
C LEU A 54 6.96 -15.60 39.37
N ILE A 55 6.88 -15.76 40.69
CA ILE A 55 6.16 -16.87 41.32
C ILE A 55 4.68 -16.63 41.04
N ILE A 56 4.13 -17.38 40.09
CA ILE A 56 2.68 -17.38 39.81
C ILE A 56 2.04 -18.36 40.79
N PRO A 57 1.24 -17.92 41.77
CA PRO A 57 0.46 -18.84 42.58
C PRO A 57 -0.59 -19.50 41.69
N ALA A 58 -0.56 -20.83 41.61
CA ALA A 58 -1.50 -21.61 40.81
C ALA A 58 -2.88 -21.61 41.49
N CYS A 59 -3.71 -20.60 41.20
CA CYS A 59 -5.15 -20.72 41.42
C CYS A 59 -5.73 -21.62 40.31
N ARG A 60 -6.12 -22.84 40.68
CA ARG A 60 -6.81 -23.79 39.80
C ARG A 60 -8.23 -23.29 39.53
N VAL A 61 -8.39 -22.44 38.53
CA VAL A 61 -9.71 -22.13 37.96
C VAL A 61 -9.99 -23.16 36.89
N SER A 62 -11.01 -23.99 37.10
CA SER A 62 -11.58 -24.86 36.07
C SER A 62 -12.23 -24.00 34.98
N ARG A 63 -11.44 -23.62 33.97
CA ARG A 63 -11.95 -22.94 32.78
C ARG A 63 -12.61 -23.97 31.86
N PRO A 64 -13.84 -23.76 31.38
CA PRO A 64 -14.39 -24.57 30.30
C PRO A 64 -13.46 -24.44 29.10
N ARG A 65 -13.07 -25.58 28.52
CA ARG A 65 -12.21 -25.63 27.34
C ARG A 65 -13.00 -25.13 26.14
N VAL A 66 -13.02 -23.82 25.94
CA VAL A 66 -13.35 -23.25 24.64
C VAL A 66 -12.22 -23.68 23.71
N GLN A 67 -12.46 -24.70 22.89
CA GLN A 67 -11.62 -25.01 21.75
C GLN A 67 -11.71 -23.83 20.79
N CYS A 68 -10.85 -22.83 21.00
CA CYS A 68 -10.60 -21.83 19.97
C CYS A 68 -9.69 -22.50 18.94
N GLY A 69 -10.29 -23.29 18.05
CA GLY A 69 -9.63 -23.85 16.86
C GLY A 69 -9.42 -22.79 15.79
N ALA A 70 -8.90 -21.61 16.16
CA ALA A 70 -8.49 -20.62 15.18
C ALA A 70 -7.17 -21.11 14.59
N MET A 71 -7.26 -21.96 13.56
CA MET A 71 -6.17 -22.22 12.63
C MET A 71 -5.72 -20.86 12.10
N VAL A 72 -4.55 -20.39 12.55
CA VAL A 72 -3.95 -19.15 12.05
C VAL A 72 -3.69 -19.37 10.57
N LYS A 73 -4.52 -18.75 9.72
CA LYS A 73 -4.29 -18.72 8.27
C LYS A 73 -3.16 -17.73 8.02
N SER A 74 -2.03 -18.20 7.49
CA SER A 74 -0.87 -17.39 7.16
C SER A 74 -1.01 -16.67 5.81
N SER A 75 -2.19 -16.13 5.48
CA SER A 75 -2.42 -15.41 4.23
C SER A 75 -1.87 -13.98 4.32
N LEU A 76 -1.60 -13.38 3.15
CA LEU A 76 -1.35 -11.94 3.07
C LEU A 76 -2.56 -11.16 3.58
N ILE A 77 -2.31 -9.95 4.09
CA ILE A 77 -3.36 -9.04 4.56
C ILE A 77 -4.20 -8.61 3.35
N GLU A 78 -5.51 -8.58 3.53
CA GLU A 78 -6.42 -8.07 2.50
C GLU A 78 -6.34 -6.54 2.45
N PRO A 79 -6.41 -5.93 1.24
CA PRO A 79 -6.39 -4.48 1.11
C PRO A 79 -7.60 -3.85 1.80
N ASP A 80 -7.42 -2.62 2.27
CA ASP A 80 -8.49 -1.85 2.91
C ASP A 80 -9.69 -1.66 1.97
N GLY A 81 -10.89 -1.82 2.51
CA GLY A 81 -12.13 -1.83 1.70
C GLY A 81 -12.35 -3.11 0.90
N GLY A 82 -11.53 -4.14 1.09
CA GLY A 82 -11.73 -5.51 0.56
C GLY A 82 -11.13 -5.77 -0.83
N ALA A 83 -10.74 -4.73 -1.58
CA ALA A 83 -10.09 -4.88 -2.88
C ALA A 83 -9.12 -3.71 -3.17
N LEU A 84 -7.99 -4.03 -3.82
CA LEU A 84 -7.04 -3.03 -4.28
C LEU A 84 -7.65 -2.25 -5.46
N VAL A 85 -7.63 -0.93 -5.38
CA VAL A 85 -8.13 -0.04 -6.43
C VAL A 85 -6.96 0.42 -7.30
N ASP A 86 -6.70 -0.28 -8.41
CA ASP A 86 -5.75 0.15 -9.43
C ASP A 86 -6.47 1.04 -10.47
N LEU A 87 -5.99 2.27 -10.63
CA LEU A 87 -6.53 3.26 -11.56
C LEU A 87 -5.64 3.46 -12.79
N VAL A 88 -4.55 2.71 -12.91
CA VAL A 88 -3.66 2.77 -14.07
C VAL A 88 -4.38 2.19 -15.29
N VAL A 89 -4.41 2.98 -16.36
CA VAL A 89 -5.05 2.59 -17.61
C VAL A 89 -4.20 1.52 -18.31
N PRO A 90 -4.78 0.37 -18.71
CA PRO A 90 -4.06 -0.66 -19.46
C PRO A 90 -3.49 -0.13 -20.78
N GLU A 91 -2.33 -0.66 -21.19
CA GLU A 91 -1.62 -0.20 -22.40
C GLU A 91 -2.46 -0.24 -23.67
N SER A 92 -3.31 -1.27 -23.81
CA SER A 92 -4.17 -1.47 -24.98
C SER A 92 -5.16 -0.33 -25.24
N VAL A 93 -5.57 0.40 -24.19
CA VAL A 93 -6.55 1.48 -24.27
C VAL A 93 -5.95 2.87 -24.01
N ARG A 94 -4.65 2.94 -23.67
CA ARG A 94 -3.94 4.18 -23.34
C ARG A 94 -4.02 5.21 -24.48
N GLY A 95 -3.81 4.79 -25.72
CA GLY A 95 -3.87 5.67 -26.89
C GLY A 95 -5.24 6.36 -27.05
N ALA A 96 -6.33 5.60 -26.86
CA ALA A 96 -7.68 6.17 -26.89
C ALA A 96 -7.92 7.17 -25.75
N LYS A 97 -7.34 6.93 -24.56
CA LYS A 97 -7.42 7.86 -23.44
C LYS A 97 -6.62 9.14 -23.64
N ILE A 98 -5.48 9.08 -24.32
CA ILE A 98 -4.72 10.29 -24.68
C ILE A 98 -5.54 11.17 -25.63
N ILE A 99 -6.12 10.59 -26.68
CA ILE A 99 -6.99 11.32 -27.61
C ILE A 99 -8.20 11.93 -26.89
N GLU A 100 -8.81 11.18 -25.95
CA GLU A 100 -9.88 11.72 -25.10
C GLU A 100 -9.40 12.93 -24.29
N ALA A 101 -8.23 12.82 -23.64
CA ALA A 101 -7.67 13.87 -22.80
C ALA A 101 -7.33 15.16 -23.58
N GLU A 102 -6.94 15.05 -24.84
CA GLU A 102 -6.65 16.21 -25.71
C GLU A 102 -7.85 17.14 -25.87
N THR A 103 -9.06 16.58 -25.90
CA THR A 103 -10.32 17.30 -26.07
C THR A 103 -10.86 17.95 -24.80
N LEU A 104 -10.31 17.58 -23.63
CA LEU A 104 -10.79 18.05 -22.34
C LEU A 104 -10.09 19.35 -21.91
N PRO A 105 -10.74 20.16 -21.04
CA PRO A 105 -10.04 21.23 -20.35
C PRO A 105 -8.89 20.66 -19.53
N LYS A 106 -7.75 21.35 -19.56
CA LYS A 106 -6.48 20.91 -18.99
C LYS A 106 -6.19 21.63 -17.68
N VAL A 107 -5.73 20.88 -16.69
CA VAL A 107 -5.23 21.37 -15.40
C VAL A 107 -3.76 21.00 -15.31
N GLN A 108 -2.91 21.99 -15.10
CA GLN A 108 -1.48 21.79 -14.93
C GLN A 108 -1.22 21.32 -13.48
N LEU A 109 -0.56 20.19 -13.33
CA LEU A 109 -0.17 19.65 -12.03
C LEU A 109 1.16 20.25 -11.58
N THR A 110 1.28 20.48 -10.27
CA THR A 110 2.58 20.68 -9.64
C THR A 110 3.29 19.33 -9.47
N ARG A 111 4.57 19.36 -9.09
CA ARG A 111 5.32 18.13 -8.80
C ARG A 111 4.68 17.31 -7.68
N ILE A 112 4.18 17.98 -6.64
CA ILE A 112 3.54 17.32 -5.48
C ILE A 112 2.22 16.68 -5.91
N ASP A 113 1.43 17.35 -6.75
CA ASP A 113 0.17 16.78 -7.23
C ASP A 113 0.41 15.52 -8.08
N LEU A 114 1.48 15.51 -8.89
CA LEU A 114 1.86 14.34 -9.68
C LEU A 114 2.24 13.15 -8.78
N GLU A 115 2.97 13.38 -7.70
CA GLU A 115 3.27 12.34 -6.70
C GLU A 115 1.99 11.77 -6.10
N TRP A 116 1.03 12.62 -5.74
CA TRP A 116 -0.28 12.17 -5.25
C TRP A 116 -1.09 11.40 -6.30
N VAL A 117 -0.99 11.77 -7.58
CA VAL A 117 -1.61 10.99 -8.67
C VAL A 117 -1.04 9.58 -8.73
N HIS A 118 0.27 9.39 -8.51
CA HIS A 118 0.86 8.04 -8.46
C HIS A 118 0.37 7.24 -7.25
N VAL A 119 0.37 7.85 -6.05
CA VAL A 119 -0.13 7.22 -4.82
C VAL A 119 -1.55 6.71 -5.01
N VAL A 120 -2.43 7.54 -5.55
CA VAL A 120 -3.83 7.18 -5.80
C VAL A 120 -3.95 6.21 -6.98
N GLY A 121 -3.12 6.37 -8.01
CA GLY A 121 -3.10 5.56 -9.22
C GLY A 121 -2.78 4.09 -8.97
N GLU A 122 -1.76 3.83 -8.16
CA GLU A 122 -1.29 2.48 -7.81
C GLU A 122 -2.12 1.80 -6.72
N GLY A 123 -3.08 2.52 -6.12
CA GLY A 123 -3.98 1.97 -5.11
C GLY A 123 -3.44 1.99 -3.68
N TRP A 124 -2.38 2.75 -3.38
CA TRP A 124 -1.87 2.92 -2.01
C TRP A 124 -2.92 3.52 -1.06
N ALA A 125 -3.80 4.35 -1.58
CA ALA A 125 -4.89 4.97 -0.84
C ALA A 125 -6.24 4.26 -1.06
N SER A 126 -6.23 2.96 -1.38
CA SER A 126 -7.47 2.17 -1.47
C SER A 126 -8.29 2.34 -0.19
N PRO A 127 -9.59 2.63 -0.27
CA PRO A 127 -10.50 2.44 -1.42
C PRO A 127 -10.75 3.70 -2.28
N LEU A 128 -9.92 4.75 -2.19
CA LEU A 128 -10.10 5.95 -2.99
C LEU A 128 -10.05 5.66 -4.49
N ARG A 129 -10.87 6.38 -5.26
CA ARG A 129 -11.00 6.23 -6.73
C ARG A 129 -10.54 7.48 -7.49
N GLY A 130 -9.78 8.34 -6.83
CA GLY A 130 -9.37 9.66 -7.28
C GLY A 130 -9.08 10.57 -6.09
N PHE A 131 -8.89 11.86 -6.36
CA PHE A 131 -8.82 12.88 -5.31
C PHE A 131 -10.11 12.92 -4.50
N MET A 132 -9.97 13.21 -3.21
CA MET A 132 -11.10 13.25 -2.28
C MET A 132 -12.14 14.30 -2.70
N ARG A 133 -13.40 13.89 -2.66
CA ARG A 133 -14.55 14.79 -2.73
C ARG A 133 -14.78 15.46 -1.38
N GLU A 134 -15.71 16.41 -1.34
CA GLU A 134 -16.06 17.15 -0.10
C GLU A 134 -16.44 16.21 1.05
N ASP A 135 -17.28 15.20 0.79
CA ASP A 135 -17.72 14.23 1.78
C ASP A 135 -16.58 13.35 2.30
N GLU A 136 -15.69 12.88 1.41
CA GLU A 136 -14.50 12.09 1.78
C GLU A 136 -13.49 12.94 2.56
N TYR A 137 -13.26 14.17 2.12
CA TYR A 137 -12.35 15.12 2.75
C TYR A 137 -12.80 15.48 4.18
N LEU A 138 -14.09 15.79 4.37
CA LEU A 138 -14.67 16.06 5.69
C LEU A 138 -14.53 14.88 6.64
N GLN A 139 -14.75 13.67 6.14
CA GLN A 139 -14.60 12.46 6.96
C GLN A 139 -13.15 12.22 7.38
N SER A 140 -12.21 12.39 6.44
CA SER A 140 -10.78 12.30 6.75
C SER A 140 -10.38 13.33 7.82
N LEU A 141 -10.80 14.58 7.67
CA LEU A 141 -10.45 15.66 8.59
C LEU A 141 -11.04 15.47 10.00
N HIS A 142 -12.30 15.06 10.11
CA HIS A 142 -12.99 14.98 11.40
C HIS A 142 -12.83 13.63 12.10
N PHE A 143 -12.70 12.54 11.34
CA PHE A 143 -12.78 11.18 11.87
C PHE A 143 -11.55 10.33 11.53
N ASN A 144 -10.57 10.86 10.79
CA ASN A 144 -9.39 10.12 10.32
C ASN A 144 -9.78 8.80 9.62
N SER A 145 -10.95 8.76 8.99
CA SER A 145 -11.49 7.55 8.37
C SER A 145 -12.43 7.88 7.22
N LEU A 146 -12.63 6.92 6.31
CA LEU A 146 -13.63 6.97 5.25
C LEU A 146 -14.66 5.87 5.44
N ARG A 147 -15.93 6.22 5.27
CA ARG A 147 -17.03 5.27 5.21
C ARG A 147 -17.16 4.68 3.82
N VAL A 148 -16.92 3.38 3.70
CA VAL A 148 -17.07 2.64 2.43
C VAL A 148 -18.56 2.32 2.21
N LYS A 149 -18.94 2.04 0.96
CA LYS A 149 -20.33 1.71 0.58
C LYS A 149 -20.92 0.53 1.35
N ASP A 150 -20.06 -0.41 1.77
CA ASP A 150 -20.44 -1.58 2.56
C ASP A 150 -20.71 -1.24 4.04
N GLY A 151 -20.59 0.04 4.43
CA GLY A 151 -20.81 0.54 5.77
C GLY A 151 -19.61 0.38 6.71
N SER A 152 -18.54 -0.28 6.27
CA SER A 152 -17.27 -0.35 6.98
C SER A 152 -16.51 0.98 6.95
N PHE A 153 -15.57 1.14 7.88
CA PHE A 153 -14.69 2.30 7.96
C PHE A 153 -13.25 1.86 7.69
N VAL A 154 -12.54 2.67 6.88
CA VAL A 154 -11.12 2.50 6.58
C VAL A 154 -10.37 3.70 7.16
N ASN A 155 -9.15 3.50 7.67
CA ASN A 155 -8.32 4.59 8.16
C ASN A 155 -7.84 5.47 7.00
N MET A 156 -8.10 6.78 7.09
CA MET A 156 -7.65 7.79 6.15
C MET A 156 -7.47 9.10 6.90
N SER A 157 -6.34 9.24 7.58
CA SER A 157 -6.00 10.41 8.39
C SER A 157 -5.47 11.60 7.61
N LEU A 158 -5.11 11.41 6.33
CA LEU A 158 -4.52 12.46 5.50
C LEU A 158 -5.43 12.80 4.31
N PRO A 159 -5.79 14.08 4.13
CA PRO A 159 -6.58 14.51 2.99
C PRO A 159 -5.74 14.51 1.71
N ILE A 160 -6.20 13.79 0.69
CA ILE A 160 -5.56 13.73 -0.64
C ILE A 160 -6.45 14.51 -1.61
N VAL A 161 -6.13 15.79 -1.80
CA VAL A 161 -6.95 16.75 -2.57
C VAL A 161 -6.12 17.43 -3.65
N LEU A 162 -6.77 17.79 -4.76
CA LEU A 162 -6.19 18.62 -5.81
C LEU A 162 -6.70 20.06 -5.64
N ALA A 163 -5.81 20.96 -5.22
CA ALA A 163 -6.10 22.38 -5.14
C ALA A 163 -6.03 23.01 -6.54
N ILE A 164 -6.97 23.90 -6.86
CA ILE A 164 -6.96 24.65 -8.11
C ILE A 164 -7.28 26.12 -7.84
N ASP A 165 -6.71 27.00 -8.66
CA ASP A 165 -6.98 28.43 -8.61
C ASP A 165 -8.35 28.78 -9.24
N ASP A 166 -8.88 29.96 -8.89
CA ASP A 166 -10.14 30.46 -9.43
C ASP A 166 -10.11 30.65 -10.96
N GLU A 167 -8.96 31.04 -11.51
CA GLU A 167 -8.77 31.15 -12.96
C GLU A 167 -8.93 29.78 -13.64
N THR A 168 -8.27 28.76 -13.10
CA THR A 168 -8.34 27.39 -13.60
C THR A 168 -9.76 26.83 -13.44
N LYS A 169 -10.43 27.10 -12.32
CA LYS A 169 -11.84 26.78 -12.11
C LYS A 169 -12.74 27.45 -13.14
N GLY A 170 -12.52 28.74 -13.44
CA GLY A 170 -13.25 29.47 -14.47
C GLY A 170 -13.09 28.86 -15.87
N ARG A 171 -11.86 28.44 -16.21
CA ARG A 171 -11.53 27.77 -17.48
C ARG A 171 -12.15 26.38 -17.63
N ILE A 172 -12.28 25.63 -16.53
CA ILE A 172 -12.99 24.33 -16.53
C ILE A 172 -14.49 24.56 -16.78
N GLY A 173 -15.04 25.64 -16.22
CA GLY A 173 -16.43 26.02 -16.39
C GLY A 173 -17.38 24.92 -15.92
N SER A 174 -18.26 24.48 -16.82
CA SER A 174 -19.25 23.41 -16.55
C SER A 174 -18.80 22.02 -17.01
N SER A 175 -17.54 21.85 -17.39
CA SER A 175 -17.04 20.53 -17.79
C SER A 175 -17.03 19.57 -16.60
N SER A 176 -17.54 18.36 -16.81
CA SER A 176 -17.54 17.29 -15.81
C SER A 176 -16.24 16.48 -15.80
N HIS A 177 -15.37 16.68 -16.78
CA HIS A 177 -14.12 15.95 -16.95
C HIS A 177 -12.98 16.92 -17.26
N VAL A 178 -11.81 16.65 -16.70
CA VAL A 178 -10.58 17.41 -16.98
C VAL A 178 -9.43 16.45 -17.25
N ALA A 179 -8.52 16.88 -18.12
CA ALA A 179 -7.23 16.25 -18.30
C ALA A 179 -6.22 16.86 -17.33
N LEU A 180 -5.42 16.02 -16.67
CA LEU A 180 -4.34 16.43 -15.80
C LEU A 180 -3.02 16.34 -16.56
N LEU A 181 -2.30 17.47 -16.64
CA LEU A 181 -1.01 17.57 -17.30
C LEU A 181 0.11 17.55 -16.27
N GLY A 182 1.13 16.74 -16.49
CA GLY A 182 2.33 16.74 -15.68
C GLY A 182 3.16 18.01 -15.88
N PRO A 183 4.14 18.29 -15.01
CA PRO A 183 5.04 19.45 -15.15
C PRO A 183 5.72 19.55 -16.52
N ASP A 184 5.98 18.42 -17.16
CA ASP A 184 6.62 18.33 -18.48
C ASP A 184 5.65 18.52 -19.67
N GLY A 185 4.35 18.65 -19.40
CA GLY A 185 3.29 18.82 -20.39
C GLY A 185 2.63 17.53 -20.88
N ASP A 186 3.02 16.38 -20.34
CA ASP A 186 2.44 15.07 -20.68
C ASP A 186 1.06 14.85 -20.04
N PHE A 187 0.18 14.10 -20.71
CA PHE A 187 -1.09 13.66 -20.14
C PHE A 187 -0.88 12.57 -19.10
N VAL A 188 -1.12 12.89 -17.83
CA VAL A 188 -0.92 11.95 -16.72
C VAL A 188 -2.21 11.19 -16.40
N ALA A 189 -3.34 11.91 -16.32
CA ALA A 189 -4.62 11.31 -15.93
C ALA A 189 -5.82 12.08 -16.46
N ILE A 190 -7.00 11.45 -16.42
CA ILE A 190 -8.29 12.10 -16.64
C ILE A 190 -9.09 12.04 -15.35
N LEU A 191 -9.38 13.20 -14.77
CA LEU A 191 -10.25 13.29 -13.59
C LEU A 191 -11.71 13.37 -14.05
N ARG A 192 -12.51 12.37 -13.64
CA ARG A 192 -13.91 12.23 -14.06
C ARG A 192 -14.88 12.65 -12.97
N ARG A 193 -16.04 13.16 -13.41
CA ARG A 193 -17.14 13.56 -12.53
C ARG A 193 -16.63 14.57 -11.50
N LEU A 194 -16.08 15.67 -11.98
CA LEU A 194 -15.91 16.86 -11.15
C LEU A 194 -17.29 17.30 -10.70
N VAL A 195 -17.56 17.19 -9.40
CA VAL A 195 -18.72 17.83 -8.81
C VAL A 195 -18.31 19.27 -8.56
N SER A 196 -19.14 20.21 -9.00
CA SER A 196 -18.92 21.66 -8.97
C SER A 196 -18.01 22.09 -7.81
N LEU A 197 -16.83 22.62 -8.15
CA LEU A 197 -15.80 23.15 -7.23
C LEU A 197 -16.29 24.35 -6.39
N MET A 198 -17.60 24.58 -6.31
CA MET A 198 -18.22 25.66 -5.54
C MET A 198 -18.03 25.51 -4.02
N ALA A 199 -17.68 24.33 -3.50
CA ALA A 199 -17.52 24.12 -2.07
C ALA A 199 -16.12 24.48 -1.51
N PHE A 200 -15.07 24.51 -2.33
CA PHE A 200 -13.71 24.73 -1.81
C PHE A 200 -13.45 26.16 -1.31
N PHE A 201 -14.24 27.14 -1.74
CA PHE A 201 -14.10 28.54 -1.31
C PHE A 201 -14.52 28.76 0.16
N CYS A 202 -15.40 27.91 0.71
CA CYS A 202 -15.81 28.02 2.10
C CYS A 202 -14.82 27.32 3.06
N PHE A 203 -14.09 26.32 2.56
CA PHE A 203 -13.24 25.45 3.39
C PHE A 203 -11.81 25.96 3.60
N TRP A 204 -11.27 26.75 2.66
CA TRP A 204 -9.92 27.32 2.81
C TRP A 204 -9.80 28.27 4.03
N LEU A 205 -10.89 28.94 4.42
CA LEU A 205 -10.94 29.77 5.63
C LEU A 205 -10.86 28.93 6.92
N VAL A 206 -11.39 27.70 6.90
CA VAL A 206 -11.39 26.79 8.05
C VAL A 206 -10.02 26.10 8.21
N PHE A 207 -9.34 25.83 7.10
CA PHE A 207 -8.03 25.16 7.11
C PHE A 207 -6.90 26.04 7.66
N ASN A 208 -6.94 27.36 7.41
CA ASN A 208 -5.98 28.28 8.00
C ASN A 208 -6.14 28.37 9.54
N PHE A 209 -7.36 28.19 10.05
CA PHE A 209 -7.62 28.20 11.49
C PHE A 209 -7.11 26.95 12.21
N LEU A 210 -7.13 25.77 11.55
CA LEU A 210 -6.70 24.52 12.18
C LEU A 210 -5.17 24.36 12.23
N LEU A 211 -4.44 24.87 11.22
CA LEU A 211 -2.97 24.89 11.25
C LEU A 211 -2.44 25.84 12.35
N ILE A 212 -3.15 26.93 12.63
CA ILE A 212 -2.83 27.85 13.74
C ILE A 212 -3.06 27.18 15.10
N VAL A 213 -4.09 26.35 15.26
CA VAL A 213 -4.37 25.65 16.53
C VAL A 213 -3.39 24.49 16.78
N GLN A 214 -2.91 23.79 15.75
CA GLN A 214 -1.91 22.72 15.94
C GLN A 214 -0.48 23.25 16.17
N LEU A 215 -0.13 24.47 15.72
CA LEU A 215 1.15 25.09 16.07
C LEU A 215 1.19 25.67 17.51
N TRP A 216 0.03 25.88 18.16
CA TRP A 216 -0.04 26.43 19.53
C TRP A 216 -0.08 25.36 20.63
N CYS A 217 -0.02 24.06 20.28
CA CYS A 217 0.00 22.96 21.24
C CYS A 217 1.40 22.34 21.42
N PHE A 218 2.44 23.05 20.96
CA PHE A 218 3.84 22.69 21.18
C PHE A 218 4.59 23.86 21.82
N GLU A 219 4.18 24.22 23.03
CA GLU A 219 4.98 25.01 23.99
C GLU A 219 4.68 24.54 25.42
#